data_AF-A0A519V2M4-F1
#
_entry.id   AF-A0A519V2M4-F1
#
_cell.length_a   1.000
_cell.length_b   1.000
_cell.length_c   1.000
_cell.angle_alpha   90.00
_cell.angle_beta   90.00
_cell.angle_gamma   90.00
#
_symmetry.space_group_name_H-M   'P 1'
#
loop_
_entity.id
_entity.type
_entity.pdbx_description
1 polymer ?
#
loop_
_entity_poly.entity_id
_entity_poly.type
_entity_poly.pdbx_seq_one_letter_code
_entity_poly.pdbx_strand_id
1 'polypeptide(L)'
;MGVGRWFAKLFSGGGKHLPNTAFLIFLKYAAIVLAVALIVFIVMKIFGLDLKFLTGKSKTVDIPYEESLENIHEIDFEDHLENAINSGNYRLAVRLLYLKTLKHLTDRNLINWQPEKTNQTYVAELGNEVYKTDFAALTLQFEYIWYGDFYIDRDSFEPINQSFTQFNQQL
;
A
#
# COMPACT_ATOMS: atom_id res chain seq x y z
N MET A 1 55.99 60.76 -7.14
CA MET A 1 55.58 59.97 -5.96
C MET A 1 54.07 59.77 -6.03
N GLY A 2 53.53 58.55 -6.14
CA GLY A 2 52.06 58.42 -6.11
C GLY A 2 51.38 57.11 -6.53
N VAL A 3 52.07 56.15 -7.16
CA VAL A 3 51.38 54.96 -7.70
C VAL A 3 51.59 53.69 -6.86
N GLY A 4 52.76 53.54 -6.23
CA GLY A 4 53.08 52.35 -5.41
C GLY A 4 52.26 52.19 -4.13
N ARG A 5 51.76 53.30 -3.55
CA ARG A 5 50.94 53.26 -2.31
C ARG A 5 49.51 52.78 -2.53
N TRP A 6 48.98 52.90 -3.75
CA TRP A 6 47.63 52.44 -4.08
C TRP A 6 47.60 50.93 -4.30
N PHE A 7 48.62 50.38 -4.98
CA PHE A 7 48.79 48.93 -5.19
C PHE A 7 49.02 48.16 -3.88
N ALA A 8 49.77 48.73 -2.93
CA ALA A 8 50.01 48.08 -1.64
C ALA A 8 48.72 47.92 -0.78
N LYS A 9 47.74 48.82 -0.92
CA LYS A 9 46.44 48.73 -0.20
C LYS A 9 45.49 47.68 -0.77
N LEU A 10 45.60 47.37 -2.06
CA LEU A 10 44.79 46.33 -2.72
C LEU A 10 45.20 44.91 -2.31
N PHE A 11 46.46 44.72 -1.92
CA PHE A 11 46.99 43.41 -1.51
C PHE A 11 47.15 43.24 0.02
N SER A 12 47.07 44.33 0.81
CA SER A 12 47.14 44.24 2.28
C SER A 12 45.80 43.93 2.97
N GLY A 13 44.69 43.83 2.20
CA GLY A 13 43.35 43.55 2.69
C GLY A 13 42.96 42.07 2.69
N GLY A 14 43.89 41.17 2.39
CA GLY A 14 43.72 39.72 2.47
C GLY A 14 43.77 39.22 3.92
N GLY A 15 42.88 39.75 4.77
CA GLY A 15 42.54 39.08 6.02
C GLY A 15 41.97 37.72 5.65
N LYS A 16 42.77 36.66 5.78
CA LYS A 16 42.25 35.29 5.81
C LYS A 16 41.30 35.26 7.00
N HIS A 17 40.02 35.52 6.77
CA HIS A 17 38.98 35.19 7.72
C HIS A 17 39.00 33.67 7.78
N LEU A 18 39.86 33.12 8.66
CA LEU A 18 39.75 31.73 9.04
C LEU A 18 38.30 31.56 9.47
N PRO A 19 37.51 30.72 8.80
CA PRO A 19 36.16 30.46 9.26
C PRO A 19 36.28 30.00 10.71
N ASN A 20 35.49 30.63 11.59
CA ASN A 20 35.51 30.35 13.03
C ASN A 20 35.59 28.84 13.24
N THR A 21 36.52 28.36 14.06
CA THR A 21 36.72 26.93 14.29
C THR A 21 35.41 26.24 14.68
N ALA A 22 34.53 26.93 15.41
CA ALA A 22 33.17 26.50 15.71
C ALA A 22 32.28 26.29 14.46
N PHE A 23 32.38 27.16 13.46
CA PHE A 23 31.66 27.04 12.18
C PHE A 23 32.15 25.84 11.36
N LEU A 24 33.46 25.60 11.31
CA LEU A 24 34.04 24.44 10.65
C LEU A 24 33.63 23.12 11.33
N ILE A 25 33.61 23.10 12.66
CA ILE A 25 33.15 21.96 13.46
C ILE A 25 31.66 21.69 13.19
N PHE A 26 30.83 22.72 13.21
CA PHE A 26 29.41 22.62 12.86
C PHE A 26 29.20 22.04 11.47
N LEU A 27 29.91 22.55 10.45
CA LEU A 27 29.78 22.09 9.07
C LEU A 27 30.20 20.62 8.90
N LYS A 28 31.25 20.19 9.62
CA LYS A 28 31.68 18.78 9.65
C LYS A 28 30.58 17.87 10.19
N TYR A 29 29.99 18.22 11.33
CA TYR A 29 28.91 17.40 11.91
C TYR A 29 27.63 17.44 11.07
N ALA A 30 27.29 18.59 10.48
CA ALA A 30 26.17 18.72 9.56
C ALA A 30 26.33 17.81 8.32
N ALA A 31 27.54 17.76 7.75
CA ALA A 31 27.84 16.87 6.63
C ALA A 31 27.74 15.38 7.00
N ILE A 32 28.17 14.99 8.21
CA ILE A 32 28.03 13.61 8.71
C ILE A 32 26.56 13.24 8.88
N VAL A 33 25.76 14.11 9.51
CA VAL A 33 24.31 13.88 9.69
C VAL A 33 23.62 13.74 8.34
N LEU A 34 23.96 14.60 7.37
CA LEU A 34 23.38 14.56 6.03
C LEU A 34 23.78 13.28 5.28
N ALA A 35 25.02 12.84 5.40
CA ALA A 35 25.48 11.58 4.82
C ALA A 35 24.76 10.36 5.44
N VAL A 36 24.60 10.33 6.76
CA VAL A 36 23.85 9.27 7.45
C VAL A 36 22.38 9.28 7.02
N ALA A 37 21.74 10.45 6.97
CA ALA A 37 20.36 10.60 6.51
C ALA A 37 20.18 10.11 5.07
N LEU A 38 21.15 10.40 4.19
CA LEU A 38 21.14 9.95 2.80
C LEU A 38 21.34 8.44 2.67
N ILE A 39 22.22 7.84 3.48
CA ILE A 39 22.39 6.38 3.53
C ILE A 39 21.10 5.71 4.02
N VAL A 40 20.50 6.21 5.10
CA VAL A 40 19.21 5.72 5.61
C VAL A 40 18.14 5.84 4.53
N PHE A 41 18.05 6.99 3.83
CA PHE A 41 17.10 7.21 2.74
C PHE A 41 17.28 6.20 1.59
N ILE A 42 18.52 5.93 1.18
CA ILE A 42 18.81 4.94 0.13
C ILE A 42 18.44 3.53 0.58
N VAL A 43 18.80 3.14 1.82
CA VAL A 43 18.44 1.84 2.39
C VAL A 43 16.91 1.69 2.41
N MET A 44 16.18 2.69 2.91
CA MET A 44 14.71 2.66 2.90
C MET A 44 14.13 2.52 1.50
N LYS A 45 14.69 3.22 0.51
CA LYS A 45 14.25 3.18 -0.89
C LYS A 45 14.53 1.82 -1.55
N ILE A 46 15.65 1.17 -1.25
CA ILE A 46 16.02 -0.14 -1.82
C ILE A 46 15.17 -1.27 -1.20
N PHE A 47 14.90 -1.20 0.10
CA PHE A 47 14.10 -2.21 0.80
C PHE A 47 12.58 -2.02 0.66
N GLY A 48 12.12 -1.02 -0.11
CA GLY A 48 10.69 -0.74 -0.23
C GLY A 48 10.02 -0.42 1.10
N LEU A 49 10.80 0.03 2.10
CA LEU A 49 10.31 0.50 3.39
C LEU A 49 9.69 1.89 3.18
N ASP A 50 8.50 1.87 2.58
CA ASP A 50 7.61 3.00 2.59
C ASP A 50 7.44 3.43 4.05
N LEU A 51 7.54 4.73 4.34
CA LEU A 51 7.35 5.33 5.67
C LEU A 51 5.89 5.19 6.16
N LYS A 52 5.18 4.14 5.74
CA LYS A 52 3.81 3.80 6.13
C LYS A 52 3.75 2.98 7.42
N PHE A 53 4.84 2.32 7.84
CA PHE A 53 4.88 1.53 9.09
C PHE A 53 4.75 2.35 10.39
N LEU A 54 4.92 3.68 10.31
CA LEU A 54 4.89 4.62 11.43
C LEU A 54 3.61 5.48 11.46
N THR A 55 2.71 5.24 10.51
CA THR A 55 1.34 5.76 10.53
C THR A 55 0.41 4.57 10.45
N GLY A 56 -0.06 4.08 11.61
CA GLY A 56 -1.11 3.06 11.75
C GLY A 56 -2.49 3.52 11.25
N LYS A 57 -2.53 4.23 10.13
CA LYS A 57 -3.72 4.64 9.40
C LYS A 57 -3.50 4.24 7.96
N SER A 58 -4.05 3.08 7.61
CA SER A 58 -4.24 2.64 6.24
C SER A 58 -4.70 3.84 5.40
N LYS A 59 -3.91 4.23 4.40
CA LYS A 59 -4.41 5.15 3.37
C LYS A 59 -5.51 4.38 2.64
N THR A 60 -6.74 4.80 2.89
CA THR A 60 -7.92 4.35 2.18
C THR A 60 -7.76 4.78 0.72
N VAL A 61 -7.33 3.86 -0.14
CA VAL A 61 -7.86 3.86 -1.52
C VAL A 61 -9.34 3.58 -1.33
N ASP A 62 -10.13 4.64 -1.27
CA ASP A 62 -11.55 4.57 -1.01
C ASP A 62 -12.20 4.27 -2.37
N ILE A 63 -12.40 2.99 -2.67
CA ILE A 63 -13.40 2.63 -3.68
C ILE A 63 -14.72 2.83 -2.95
N PRO A 64 -15.56 3.80 -3.37
CA PRO A 64 -16.84 4.02 -2.71
C PRO A 64 -17.59 2.69 -2.63
N TYR A 65 -18.00 2.33 -1.41
CA TYR A 65 -18.65 1.06 -1.12
C TYR A 65 -19.81 0.79 -2.09
N GLU A 66 -20.58 1.83 -2.42
CA GLU A 66 -21.73 1.75 -3.32
C GLU A 66 -21.33 1.50 -4.78
N GLU A 67 -20.32 2.20 -5.31
CA GLU A 67 -19.85 2.01 -6.71
C GLU A 67 -19.37 0.56 -6.94
N SER A 68 -18.65 -0.02 -5.98
CA SER A 68 -18.18 -1.42 -6.08
C SER A 68 -19.31 -2.47 -6.02
N LEU A 69 -20.46 -2.10 -5.45
CA LEU A 69 -21.62 -2.98 -5.37
C LEU A 69 -22.54 -2.85 -6.57
N GLU A 70 -22.57 -1.71 -7.25
CA GLU A 70 -23.51 -1.48 -8.35
C GLU A 70 -23.09 -2.15 -9.66
N ASN A 71 -21.79 -2.34 -9.91
CA ASN A 71 -21.35 -3.11 -11.07
C ASN A 71 -19.97 -3.77 -10.88
N ILE A 72 -19.98 -5.04 -10.46
CA ILE A 72 -18.74 -5.81 -10.33
C ILE A 72 -17.99 -6.03 -11.65
N HIS A 73 -18.64 -5.87 -12.81
CA HIS A 73 -18.00 -6.10 -14.11
C HIS A 73 -17.17 -4.90 -14.61
N GLU A 74 -17.38 -3.71 -14.03
CA GLU A 74 -16.64 -2.50 -14.37
C GLU A 74 -15.38 -2.30 -13.52
N ILE A 75 -15.22 -3.10 -12.46
CA ILE A 75 -14.07 -3.00 -11.55
C ILE A 75 -12.82 -3.60 -12.21
N ASP A 76 -11.74 -2.81 -12.26
CA ASP A 76 -10.39 -3.29 -12.55
C ASP A 76 -9.80 -3.97 -11.31
N PHE A 77 -10.09 -5.25 -11.13
CA PHE A 77 -9.69 -5.97 -9.92
C PHE A 77 -8.17 -6.06 -9.76
N GLU A 78 -7.44 -6.17 -10.85
CA GLU A 78 -5.98 -6.29 -10.87
C GLU A 78 -5.36 -5.02 -10.25
N ASP A 79 -5.69 -3.85 -10.80
CA ASP A 79 -5.16 -2.58 -10.32
C ASP A 79 -5.63 -2.29 -8.88
N HIS A 80 -6.91 -2.51 -8.58
CA HIS A 80 -7.45 -2.22 -7.26
C HIS A 80 -6.89 -3.15 -6.17
N LEU A 81 -6.69 -4.44 -6.48
CA LEU A 81 -6.15 -5.40 -5.52
C LEU A 81 -4.66 -5.12 -5.26
N GLU A 82 -3.88 -4.83 -6.30
CA GLU A 82 -2.48 -4.44 -6.14
C GLU A 82 -2.37 -3.18 -5.28
N ASN A 83 -3.19 -2.17 -5.55
CA ASN A 83 -3.21 -0.94 -4.77
C ASN A 83 -3.57 -1.19 -3.30
N ALA A 84 -4.58 -2.02 -3.01
CA ALA A 84 -4.98 -2.35 -1.65
C ALA A 84 -3.88 -3.09 -0.88
N ILE A 85 -3.18 -4.03 -1.53
CA ILE A 85 -2.05 -4.77 -0.94
C ILE A 85 -0.87 -3.82 -0.67
N ASN A 86 -0.51 -2.98 -1.64
CA ASN A 86 0.60 -2.02 -1.54
C ASN A 86 0.33 -0.89 -0.53
N SER A 87 -0.93 -0.58 -0.27
CA SER A 87 -1.32 0.37 0.78
C SER A 87 -1.44 -0.27 2.17
N GLY A 88 -1.28 -1.59 2.29
CA GLY A 88 -1.50 -2.35 3.52
C GLY A 88 -2.97 -2.41 3.93
N ASN A 89 -3.89 -2.10 3.02
CA ASN A 89 -5.33 -2.18 3.25
C ASN A 89 -5.83 -3.60 2.95
N TYR A 90 -5.40 -4.55 3.76
CA TYR A 90 -5.70 -5.96 3.55
C TYR A 90 -7.20 -6.28 3.73
N ARG A 91 -7.95 -5.50 4.53
CA ARG A 91 -9.41 -5.62 4.61
C ARG A 91 -10.08 -5.30 3.27
N LEU A 92 -9.64 -4.23 2.60
CA LEU A 92 -10.08 -3.92 1.24
C LEU A 92 -9.65 -4.99 0.24
N ALA A 93 -8.42 -5.52 0.36
CA ALA A 93 -7.94 -6.58 -0.51
C ALA A 93 -8.84 -7.84 -0.41
N VAL A 94 -9.24 -8.25 0.81
CA VAL A 94 -10.17 -9.37 1.01
C VAL A 94 -11.54 -9.09 0.40
N ARG A 95 -12.06 -7.86 0.52
CA ARG A 95 -13.31 -7.47 -0.17
C ARG A 95 -13.19 -7.60 -1.69
N LEU A 96 -12.09 -7.10 -2.26
CA LEU A 96 -11.85 -7.17 -3.70
C LEU A 96 -11.73 -8.62 -4.18
N LEU A 97 -11.07 -9.49 -3.42
CA LEU A 97 -11.02 -10.93 -3.70
C LEU A 97 -12.42 -11.56 -3.69
N TYR A 98 -13.28 -11.19 -2.74
CA TYR A 98 -14.65 -11.69 -2.66
C TYR A 98 -15.49 -11.24 -3.87
N LEU A 99 -15.47 -9.94 -4.20
CA LEU A 99 -16.16 -9.39 -5.36
C LEU A 99 -15.66 -9.99 -6.69
N LYS A 100 -14.34 -10.18 -6.84
CA LYS A 100 -13.75 -10.86 -7.99
C LYS A 100 -14.24 -12.30 -8.12
N THR A 101 -14.40 -12.99 -7.00
CA THR A 101 -14.94 -14.36 -6.95
C THR A 101 -16.41 -14.39 -7.37
N LEU A 102 -17.24 -13.46 -6.88
CA LEU A 102 -18.62 -13.30 -7.36
C LEU A 102 -18.67 -13.05 -8.87
N LYS A 103 -17.78 -12.21 -9.40
CA LYS A 103 -17.67 -11.98 -10.85
C LYS A 103 -17.33 -13.28 -11.58
N HIS A 104 -16.34 -14.04 -11.11
CA HIS A 104 -15.95 -15.31 -11.71
C HIS A 104 -17.06 -16.37 -11.71
N LEU A 105 -17.88 -16.42 -10.66
CA LEU A 105 -19.05 -17.29 -10.60
C LEU A 105 -20.14 -16.84 -11.58
N THR A 106 -20.35 -15.52 -11.69
CA THR A 106 -21.33 -14.91 -12.60
C THR A 106 -20.95 -15.11 -14.06
N ASP A 107 -19.68 -14.87 -14.41
CA ASP A 107 -19.14 -15.08 -15.76
C ASP A 107 -19.31 -16.54 -16.23
N ARG A 108 -19.35 -17.50 -15.29
CA ARG A 108 -19.59 -18.92 -15.54
C ARG A 108 -21.07 -19.33 -15.44
N ASN A 109 -21.99 -18.39 -15.22
CA ASN A 109 -23.42 -18.63 -15.01
C ASN A 109 -23.73 -19.55 -13.81
N LEU A 110 -22.87 -19.57 -12.79
CA LEU A 110 -23.07 -20.38 -11.58
C LEU A 110 -23.93 -19.67 -10.53
N ILE A 111 -23.97 -18.33 -10.60
CA ILE A 111 -24.83 -17.47 -9.78
C ILE A 111 -25.42 -16.36 -10.66
N ASN A 112 -26.51 -15.75 -10.19
CA ASN A 112 -27.09 -14.56 -10.80
C ASN A 112 -26.81 -13.34 -9.93
N TRP A 113 -25.79 -12.56 -10.27
CA TRP A 113 -25.35 -11.44 -9.45
C TRP A 113 -26.36 -10.28 -9.42
N GLN A 114 -26.64 -9.76 -8.21
CA GLN A 114 -27.50 -8.59 -7.96
C GLN A 114 -27.03 -7.85 -6.68
N PRO A 115 -26.83 -6.53 -6.70
CA PRO A 115 -26.30 -5.76 -5.56
C PRO A 115 -27.06 -5.99 -4.24
N GLU A 116 -28.36 -6.22 -4.31
CA GLU A 116 -29.26 -6.31 -3.15
C GLU A 116 -29.26 -7.70 -2.48
N LYS A 117 -28.61 -8.69 -3.10
CA LYS A 117 -28.55 -10.04 -2.56
C LYS A 117 -27.59 -10.15 -1.38
N THR A 118 -27.96 -10.97 -0.41
CA THR A 118 -27.06 -11.33 0.68
C THR A 118 -25.98 -12.30 0.21
N ASN A 119 -24.83 -12.30 0.86
CA ASN A 119 -23.76 -13.27 0.56
C ASN A 119 -24.24 -14.73 0.66
N GLN A 120 -25.10 -15.03 1.64
CA GLN A 120 -25.68 -16.36 1.83
C GLN A 120 -26.61 -16.76 0.67
N THR A 121 -27.25 -15.78 0.01
CA THR A 121 -28.02 -16.02 -1.21
C THR A 121 -27.12 -16.56 -2.33
N TYR A 122 -25.93 -15.99 -2.52
CA TYR A 122 -24.96 -16.49 -3.51
C TYR A 122 -24.46 -17.89 -3.21
N VAL A 123 -24.21 -18.20 -1.94
CA VAL A 123 -23.86 -19.58 -1.52
C VAL A 123 -24.98 -20.56 -1.86
N ALA A 124 -26.23 -20.17 -1.63
CA ALA A 124 -27.40 -21.03 -1.89
C ALA A 124 -27.66 -21.27 -3.39
N GLU A 125 -27.22 -20.37 -4.28
CA GLU A 125 -27.38 -20.51 -5.74
C GLU A 125 -26.46 -21.56 -6.37
N LEU A 126 -25.33 -21.87 -5.72
CA LEU A 126 -24.40 -22.86 -6.23
C LEU A 126 -25.01 -24.27 -6.15
N GLY A 127 -25.22 -24.87 -7.32
CA GLY A 127 -25.78 -26.23 -7.44
C GLY A 127 -24.78 -27.36 -7.20
N ASN A 128 -23.47 -27.11 -7.34
CA ASN A 128 -22.43 -28.09 -7.06
C ASN A 128 -22.05 -28.06 -5.57
N GLU A 129 -22.21 -29.18 -4.86
CA GLU A 129 -21.96 -29.26 -3.42
C GLU A 129 -20.50 -28.99 -3.02
N VAL A 130 -19.52 -29.32 -3.86
CA VAL A 130 -18.11 -29.00 -3.61
C VAL A 130 -17.90 -27.49 -3.69
N TYR A 131 -18.30 -26.86 -4.80
CA TYR A 131 -18.17 -25.41 -4.96
C TYR A 131 -18.95 -24.63 -3.90
N LYS A 132 -20.13 -25.13 -3.52
CA LYS A 132 -20.94 -24.54 -2.46
C LYS A 132 -20.23 -24.59 -1.10
N THR A 133 -19.64 -25.74 -0.75
CA THR A 133 -18.92 -25.92 0.52
C THR A 133 -17.71 -25.00 0.59
N ASP A 134 -16.90 -24.97 -0.47
CA ASP A 134 -15.68 -24.14 -0.51
C ASP A 134 -16.03 -22.65 -0.53
N PHE A 135 -17.03 -22.24 -1.32
CA PHE A 135 -17.48 -20.85 -1.36
C PHE A 135 -18.14 -20.39 -0.06
N ALA A 136 -18.84 -21.28 0.65
CA ALA A 136 -19.38 -20.97 1.97
C ALA A 136 -18.27 -20.65 2.99
N ALA A 137 -17.16 -21.40 2.95
CA ALA A 137 -16.00 -21.13 3.79
C ALA A 137 -15.36 -19.76 3.49
N LEU A 138 -15.19 -19.43 2.21
CA LEU A 138 -14.70 -18.11 1.78
C LEU A 138 -15.65 -16.98 2.18
N THR A 139 -16.96 -17.21 2.04
CA THR A 139 -17.99 -16.24 2.43
C THR A 139 -17.95 -15.95 3.93
N LEU A 140 -17.84 -17.00 4.75
CA LEU A 140 -17.73 -16.86 6.19
C LEU A 140 -16.47 -16.06 6.58
N GLN A 141 -15.33 -16.39 5.98
CA GLN A 141 -14.07 -15.68 6.21
C GLN A 141 -14.18 -14.20 5.82
N PHE A 142 -14.76 -13.90 4.65
CA PHE A 142 -15.04 -12.54 4.21
C PHE A 142 -15.93 -11.80 5.20
N GLU A 143 -17.04 -12.40 5.64
CA GLU A 143 -17.99 -11.77 6.57
C GLU A 143 -17.33 -11.43 7.92
N TYR A 144 -16.51 -12.33 8.46
CA TYR A 144 -15.77 -12.07 9.69
C TYR A 144 -14.78 -10.91 9.55
N ILE A 145 -14.09 -10.80 8.42
CA ILE A 145 -13.08 -9.76 8.19
C ILE A 145 -13.74 -8.41 7.85
N TRP A 146 -14.83 -8.45 7.10
CA TRP A 146 -15.48 -7.26 6.58
C TRP A 146 -16.50 -6.66 7.54
N TYR A 147 -17.24 -7.47 8.28
CA TYR A 147 -18.22 -6.98 9.27
C TYR A 147 -17.75 -7.11 10.71
N GLY A 148 -16.73 -7.94 10.97
CA GLY A 148 -16.07 -7.98 12.27
C GLY A 148 -15.02 -6.87 12.42
N ASP A 149 -14.65 -6.59 13.66
CA ASP A 149 -13.50 -5.74 14.01
C ASP A 149 -12.18 -6.56 14.01
N PHE A 150 -12.03 -7.49 13.06
CA PHE A 150 -10.84 -8.32 12.98
C PHE A 150 -9.71 -7.56 12.28
N TYR A 151 -8.59 -7.38 12.99
CA TYR A 151 -7.38 -6.83 12.41
C TYR A 151 -6.73 -7.86 11.49
N ILE A 152 -6.36 -7.44 10.29
CA ILE A 152 -5.69 -8.29 9.31
C ILE A 152 -4.42 -7.59 8.82
N ASP A 153 -3.33 -8.32 8.84
CA ASP A 153 -2.01 -7.90 8.39
C ASP A 153 -1.55 -8.76 7.20
N ARG A 154 -0.30 -8.54 6.76
CA ARG A 154 0.26 -9.27 5.63
C ARG A 154 0.28 -10.78 5.85
N ASP A 155 0.73 -11.20 7.02
CA ASP A 155 0.98 -12.61 7.33
C ASP A 155 -0.33 -13.39 7.44
N SER A 156 -1.38 -12.73 7.97
CA SER A 156 -2.74 -13.28 7.99
C SER A 156 -3.48 -13.15 6.66
N PHE A 157 -3.14 -12.18 5.80
CA PHE A 157 -3.75 -12.00 4.48
C PHE A 157 -3.33 -13.07 3.47
N GLU A 158 -2.04 -13.45 3.44
CA GLU A 158 -1.51 -14.38 2.44
C GLU A 158 -2.28 -15.73 2.35
N PRO A 159 -2.57 -16.45 3.46
CA PRO A 159 -3.36 -17.69 3.38
C PRO A 159 -4.81 -17.48 2.91
N ILE A 160 -5.36 -16.27 3.11
CA ILE A 160 -6.71 -15.90 2.66
C ILE A 160 -6.68 -15.73 1.14
N ASN A 161 -5.73 -14.97 0.64
CA ASN A 161 -5.50 -14.79 -0.79
C ASN A 161 -5.32 -16.13 -1.51
N GLN A 162 -4.57 -17.05 -0.90
CA GLN A 162 -4.39 -18.41 -1.42
C GLN A 162 -5.70 -19.19 -1.49
N SER A 163 -6.53 -19.14 -0.44
CA SER A 163 -7.84 -19.80 -0.42
C SER A 163 -8.76 -19.30 -1.55
N PHE A 164 -8.82 -17.98 -1.76
CA PHE A 164 -9.59 -17.39 -2.87
C PHE A 164 -9.02 -17.77 -4.24
N THR A 165 -7.70 -17.76 -4.39
CA THR A 165 -7.03 -18.13 -5.64
C THR A 165 -7.29 -19.59 -5.98
N GLN A 166 -7.16 -20.49 -5.00
CA GLN A 166 -7.39 -21.93 -5.18
C GLN A 166 -8.83 -22.21 -5.61
N PHE A 167 -9.82 -21.61 -4.95
CA PHE A 167 -11.22 -21.77 -5.34
C PHE A 167 -11.45 -21.30 -6.79
N ASN A 168 -10.97 -20.10 -7.14
CA ASN A 168 -11.16 -19.55 -8.49
C ASN A 168 -10.47 -20.37 -9.59
N GLN A 169 -9.40 -21.10 -9.28
CA GLN A 169 -8.73 -22.02 -10.21
C GLN A 169 -9.49 -23.35 -10.42
N GLN A 170 -10.37 -23.72 -9.48
CA GLN A 170 -11.17 -24.96 -9.55
C GLN A 170 -12.51 -24.77 -10.28
N LEU A 171 -12.96 -23.52 -10.44
CA LEU A 171 -14.15 -23.13 -11.20
C LEU A 171 -13.95 -23.26 -12.71
#